data_AF-A0A819Y1F1-F1
#
_entry.id   AF-A0A819Y1F1-F1
#
_cell.length_a   1.000
_cell.length_b   1.000
_cell.length_c   1.000
_cell.angle_alpha   90.00
_cell.angle_beta   90.00
_cell.angle_gamma   90.00
#
_symmetry.space_group_name_H-M   'P 1'
#
loop_
_entity.id
_entity.type
_entity.pdbx_description
1 polymer ?
#
loop_
_entity_poly.entity_id
_entity_poly.type
_entity_poly.pdbx_seq_one_letter_code
_entity_poly.pdbx_strand_id
1 'polypeptide(L)'
;MHCTSVHFLDVTITNENGKLRTSIYHKPTTEPYILPYTSDHPNHIHRNIPYEALLRAARICSHVNDFNSERIRIDMSLLLNS
;
A
#
# COMPACT_ATOMS: atom_id res chain seq x y z
N MET A 1 23.90 -14.79 -6.06
CA MET A 1 23.22 -13.49 -6.20
C MET A 1 22.57 -13.17 -4.87
N HIS A 2 23.04 -12.13 -4.17
CA HIS A 2 22.42 -11.71 -2.90
C HIS A 2 21.42 -10.59 -3.21
N CYS A 3 20.13 -10.92 -3.16
CA CYS A 3 19.06 -9.93 -3.10
C CYS A 3 18.91 -9.55 -1.63
N THR A 4 19.18 -8.30 -1.28
CA THR A 4 19.05 -7.80 0.09
C THR A 4 17.90 -6.81 0.17
N SER A 5 17.14 -6.87 1.26
CA SER A 5 15.96 -6.04 1.47
C SER A 5 15.98 -5.42 2.86
N VAL A 6 15.50 -4.18 2.95
CA VAL A 6 15.34 -3.46 4.21
C VAL A 6 13.98 -2.75 4.24
N HIS A 7 13.36 -2.70 5.41
CA HIS A 7 12.10 -1.99 5.64
C HIS A 7 12.37 -0.69 6.38
N PHE A 8 11.82 0.41 5.88
CA PHE A 8 11.86 1.71 6.54
C PHE A 8 10.54 2.45 6.32
N LEU A 9 9.90 2.86 7.41
CA LEU A 9 8.54 3.41 7.40
C LEU A 9 7.57 2.48 6.64
N ASP A 10 6.95 2.97 5.58
CA ASP A 10 5.99 2.24 4.74
C ASP A 10 6.62 1.76 3.43
N VAL A 11 7.96 1.65 3.37
CA VAL A 11 8.71 1.28 2.16
C VAL A 11 9.58 0.05 2.41
N THR A 12 9.51 -0.90 1.48
CA THR A 12 10.51 -1.96 1.33
C THR A 12 11.47 -1.55 0.22
N ILE A 13 12.76 -1.47 0.54
CA ILE A 13 13.82 -1.18 -0.43
C ILE A 13 14.57 -2.48 -0.67
N THR A 14 14.59 -2.92 -1.92
CA THR A 14 15.26 -4.15 -2.36
C THR A 14 16.39 -3.79 -3.31
N ASN A 15 17.59 -4.31 -3.04
CA ASN A 15 18.73 -4.19 -3.95
C ASN A 15 18.77 -5.41 -4.89
N GLU A 16 18.37 -5.19 -6.14
CA GLU A 16 18.41 -6.16 -7.21
C GLU A 16 19.67 -5.91 -8.07
N ASN A 17 20.80 -6.49 -7.66
CA ASN A 17 22.08 -6.42 -8.37
C ASN A 17 22.56 -4.98 -8.68
N GLY A 18 22.49 -4.09 -7.68
CA GLY A 18 22.89 -2.69 -7.79
C GLY A 18 21.77 -1.75 -8.22
N LYS A 19 20.58 -2.28 -8.55
CA LYS A 19 19.38 -1.47 -8.82
C LYS A 19 18.46 -1.50 -7.61
N LEU A 20 18.12 -0.32 -7.10
CA LEU A 20 17.14 -0.20 -6.03
C LEU A 20 15.73 -0.30 -6.59
N ARG A 21 14.94 -1.18 -6.00
CA ARG A 21 13.50 -1.30 -6.21
C ARG A 21 12.80 -0.96 -4.91
N THR A 22 11.72 -0.20 -5.00
CA THR A 22 10.88 0.15 -3.87
C THR A 22 9.47 -0.39 -4.05
N SER A 23 8.87 -0.85 -2.95
CA SER A 23 7.48 -1.27 -2.86
C SER A 23 6.90 -0.86 -1.51
N ILE A 24 5.57 -0.93 -1.36
CA ILE A 24 4.94 -0.64 -0.07
C ILE A 24 5.32 -1.72 0.93
N TYR A 25 5.70 -1.30 2.13
CA TYR A 25 5.83 -2.18 3.28
C TYR A 25 4.59 -2.11 4.14
N HIS A 26 4.02 -3.27 4.43
CA HIS A 26 2.92 -3.42 5.39
C HIS A 26 3.44 -4.12 6.62
N LYS A 27 3.36 -3.44 7.76
CA LYS A 27 3.79 -4.04 9.03
C LYS A 27 2.91 -5.27 9.30
N PRO A 28 3.48 -6.36 9.85
CA PRO A 28 2.69 -7.55 10.20
C PRO A 28 1.51 -7.28 11.14
N THR A 29 1.61 -6.22 11.94
CA THR A 29 0.57 -5.79 12.89
C THR A 29 -0.43 -4.80 12.27
N THR A 30 -0.24 -4.35 11.04
CA THR A 30 -1.17 -3.44 10.38
C THR A 30 -2.46 -4.18 10.08
N GLU A 31 -3.55 -3.74 10.71
CA GLU A 31 -4.88 -4.21 10.37
C GLU A 31 -5.20 -3.85 8.91
N PRO A 32 -5.77 -4.78 8.12
CA PRO A 32 -6.09 -4.54 6.72
C PRO A 32 -7.37 -3.70 6.53
N TYR A 33 -7.84 -2.99 7.56
CA TYR A 33 -9.10 -2.26 7.49
C TYR A 33 -8.93 -0.83 6.97
N ILE A 34 -9.71 -0.51 5.94
CA ILE A 34 -10.10 0.86 5.63
C ILE A 34 -11.18 1.27 6.66
N LEU A 35 -11.27 2.57 6.94
CA LEU A 35 -12.29 3.13 7.82
C LEU A 35 -13.70 2.67 7.41
N PRO A 36 -14.43 1.93 8.28
CA PRO A 36 -15.77 1.41 7.99
C PRO A 36 -16.76 2.49 7.57
N TYR A 37 -17.53 2.27 6.51
CA TYR A 37 -18.59 3.19 6.08
C TYR A 37 -19.71 3.40 7.11
N THR A 38 -19.81 2.52 8.10
CA THR A 38 -20.74 2.65 9.24
C THR A 38 -20.25 3.61 10.33
N SER A 39 -18.99 4.05 10.26
CA SER A 39 -18.46 5.01 11.23
C SER A 39 -19.00 6.43 10.97
N ASP A 40 -19.10 7.24 12.03
CA ASP A 40 -19.62 8.61 11.97
C ASP A 40 -18.60 9.60 11.40
N HIS A 41 -18.12 9.33 10.19
CA HIS A 41 -17.20 10.20 9.47
C HIS A 41 -17.85 10.76 8.21
N PRO A 42 -17.48 11.98 7.78
CA PRO A 42 -17.98 12.52 6.53
C PRO A 42 -17.62 11.65 5.32
N ASN A 43 -18.53 11.57 4.35
CA ASN A 43 -18.34 10.81 3.10
C ASN A 43 -17.02 11.10 2.38
N HIS A 44 -16.52 12.34 2.44
CA HIS A 44 -15.26 12.71 1.80
C HIS A 44 -14.05 12.01 2.43
N ILE A 45 -14.09 11.68 3.73
CA ILE A 45 -13.02 10.95 4.43
C ILE A 45 -12.94 9.52 3.90
N HIS A 46 -14.07 8.82 3.81
CA HIS A 46 -14.12 7.45 3.27
C HIS A 46 -13.58 7.36 1.84
N ARG A 47 -13.85 8.38 1.02
CA ARG A 47 -13.31 8.46 -0.35
C ARG A 47 -11.84 8.83 -0.39
N ASN A 48 -11.37 9.70 0.52
CA ASN A 48 -10.00 10.19 0.49
C ASN A 48 -8.99 9.13 0.95
N ILE A 49 -9.36 8.26 1.89
CA ILE A 49 -8.49 7.18 2.40
C ILE A 49 -7.95 6.26 1.28
N PRO A 50 -8.79 5.61 0.44
CA PRO A 50 -8.30 4.76 -0.64
C PRO A 50 -7.59 5.57 -1.73
N TYR A 51 -8.02 6.81 -1.98
CA TYR A 51 -7.37 7.69 -2.95
C TYR A 51 -5.91 8.01 -2.56
N GLU A 52 -5.69 8.43 -1.31
CA GLU A 52 -4.35 8.71 -0.78
C GLU A 52 -3.49 7.44 -0.70
N ALA A 53 -4.09 6.28 -0.39
CA ALA A 53 -3.38 5.00 -0.41
C ALA A 53 -2.88 4.64 -1.82
N LEU A 54 -3.71 4.83 -2.85
CA LEU A 54 -3.32 4.61 -4.26
C LEU A 54 -2.26 5.62 -4.71
N LEU A 55 -2.38 6.90 -4.35
CA LEU A 55 -1.35 7.90 -4.62
C LEU A 55 -0.01 7.54 -3.98
N ARG A 56 -0.05 7.04 -2.74
CA ARG A 56 1.14 6.54 -2.04
C ARG A 56 1.78 5.37 -2.79
N ALA A 57 0.99 4.37 -3.20
CA ALA A 57 1.48 3.25 -3.99
C ALA A 57 2.11 3.72 -5.31
N ALA A 58 1.47 4.66 -6.02
CA ALA A 58 1.99 5.21 -7.28
C ALA A 58 3.33 5.95 -7.11
N ARG A 59 3.54 6.60 -5.96
CA ARG A 59 4.80 7.31 -5.65
C ARG A 59 5.92 6.36 -5.20
N ILE A 60 5.58 5.32 -4.46
CA ILE A 60 6.57 4.44 -3.81
C ILE A 60 6.95 3.26 -4.69
N CYS A 61 6.04 2.66 -5.45
CA CYS A 61 6.35 1.47 -6.25
C CYS A 61 7.24 1.81 -7.45
N SER A 62 8.43 1.20 -7.54
CA SER A 62 9.30 1.37 -8.72
C SER A 62 8.78 0.62 -9.95
N HIS A 63 8.00 -0.46 -9.76
CA HIS A 63 7.47 -1.26 -10.85
C HIS A 63 5.94 -1.28 -10.84
N VAL A 64 5.36 -1.30 -12.04
CA VAL A 64 3.89 -1.33 -12.23
C VAL A 64 3.25 -2.57 -11.61
N ASN A 65 3.97 -3.69 -11.53
CA ASN A 65 3.47 -4.92 -10.91
C ASN A 65 3.29 -4.77 -9.40
N ASP A 66 4.18 -4.04 -8.73
CA ASP A 66 4.06 -3.75 -7.29
C ASP A 66 2.87 -2.82 -7.05
N PHE A 67 2.73 -1.78 -7.89
CA PHE A 67 1.58 -0.88 -7.84
C PHE A 67 0.26 -1.63 -8.05
N ASN A 68 0.20 -2.54 -9.04
CA ASN A 68 -1.00 -3.34 -9.31
C ASN A 68 -1.35 -4.27 -8.15
N SER A 69 -0.34 -4.85 -7.49
CA SER A 69 -0.55 -5.69 -6.31
C SER A 69 -1.16 -4.89 -5.16
N GLU A 70 -0.64 -3.67 -4.93
CA GLU A 70 -1.18 -2.75 -3.93
C GLU A 70 -2.59 -2.26 -4.28
N ARG A 71 -2.87 -1.97 -5.55
CA ARG A 71 -4.21 -1.61 -6.03
C ARG A 71 -5.22 -2.72 -5.75
N ILE A 72 -4.91 -3.97 -6.10
CA ILE A 72 -5.78 -5.12 -5.83
C ILE A 72 -6.01 -5.26 -4.31
N ARG A 73 -4.97 -5.05 -3.50
CA ARG A 73 -5.10 -5.11 -2.04
C ARG A 73 -6.05 -4.06 -1.49
N ILE A 74 -5.97 -2.82 -1.98
CA ILE A 74 -6.88 -1.71 -1.61
C ILE A 74 -8.30 -1.99 -2.10
N ASP A 75 -8.46 -2.51 -3.31
CA ASP A 75 -9.76 -2.89 -3.85
C ASP A 75 -10.43 -3.97 -2.98
N MET A 76 -9.66 -4.98 -2.55
CA MET A 76 -10.14 -6.03 -1.65
C MET A 76 -10.55 -5.48 -0.28
N SER A 77 -9.79 -4.55 0.30
CA SER A 77 -10.17 -3.97 1.61
C SER A 77 -11.42 -3.09 1.52
N LEU A 78 -11.67 -2.44 0.38
CA LEU A 78 -12.94 -1.73 0.12
C LEU A 78 -14.13 -2.68 0.01
N LEU A 79 -13.97 -3.82 -0.68
CA LEU A 79 -15.02 -4.83 -0.81
C LEU A 79 -15.36 -5.49 0.54
N LEU A 80 -14.40 -5.62 1.44
CA LEU A 80 -14.62 -6.14 2.79
C LEU A 80 -15.17 -5.09 3.76
N ASN A 81 -15.30 -3.83 3.33
CA ASN A 81 -15.77 -2.71 4.14
C ASN A 81 -17.29 -2.45 4.02
N SER A 82 -17.99 -3.24 3.20
CA SER A 82 -19.45 -3.16 2.98
C SER A 82 -20.24 -3.87 4.06
#